data_AF-A0A4Z2H3E2-F1
#
_entry.id   AF-A0A4Z2H3E2-F1
#
_cell.length_a   1.000
_cell.length_b   1.000
_cell.length_c   1.000
_cell.angle_alpha   90.00
_cell.angle_beta   90.00
_cell.angle_gamma   90.00
#
_symmetry.space_group_name_H-M   'P 1'
#
loop_
_entity.id
_entity.type
_entity.pdbx_description
1 polymer ?
#
loop_
_entity_poly.entity_id
_entity_poly.type
_entity_poly.pdbx_seq_one_letter_code
_entity_poly.pdbx_strand_id
1 'polypeptide(L)'
;MATGAEEEANRPFAGLSDVSISEDIPVEGDISVPVGPSARRGGDDEFSTLDEPVKETVLRDLRAVGKKFVHVLYPKRSSALLRDWDLWGPLLLCVTLALLLQGGAADSDYQGGPQFAEVFVIVWFGSIIITLNSKLLGGTISFFQSLCVLGYCILPLTAAMAVCRIVLVAGSGAVSFAVRLAVVTASFGWSTFASTAFLADSQPANRKALVVYPVFLFYFVIGWMVLTFSPSQ
;
A
#
# COMPACT_ATOMS: atom_id res chain seq x y z
N MET A 1 60.39 53.63 24.09
CA MET A 1 59.64 53.07 22.96
C MET A 1 59.27 51.63 23.34
N ALA A 2 57.99 51.40 23.69
CA ALA A 2 57.15 50.16 23.73
C ALA A 2 57.74 48.83 24.31
N THR A 3 57.05 47.88 24.95
CA THR A 3 55.67 47.34 25.04
C THR A 3 55.63 46.32 26.20
N GLY A 4 54.53 46.14 26.95
CA GLY A 4 53.47 45.11 26.72
C GLY A 4 53.60 43.96 27.75
N ALA A 5 52.69 43.75 28.70
CA ALA A 5 51.35 43.12 28.62
C ALA A 5 51.39 41.58 28.82
N GLU A 6 50.65 41.12 29.86
CA GLU A 6 49.93 39.83 30.03
C GLU A 6 50.81 38.55 30.17
N GLU A 7 50.48 37.53 30.95
CA GLU A 7 49.21 36.80 30.99
C GLU A 7 49.21 35.83 32.22
N GLU A 8 48.19 35.90 33.08
CA GLU A 8 47.98 35.02 34.23
C GLU A 8 47.05 33.86 33.79
N ALA A 9 47.58 32.65 33.65
CA ALA A 9 46.80 31.48 33.19
C ALA A 9 47.04 30.28 34.11
N ASN A 10 46.12 30.01 35.05
CA ASN A 10 45.69 28.65 35.40
C ASN A 10 44.50 28.60 36.42
N ARG A 11 43.26 28.72 35.95
CA ARG A 11 42.05 28.25 36.68
C ARG A 11 41.04 27.67 35.67
N PRO A 12 40.79 26.35 35.62
CA PRO A 12 40.04 25.74 34.51
C PRO A 12 38.50 25.81 34.60
N PHE A 13 37.92 26.44 35.62
CA PHE A 13 36.47 26.33 35.91
C PHE A 13 35.81 27.64 36.37
N ALA A 14 36.12 28.77 35.73
CA ALA A 14 35.52 30.07 36.06
C ALA A 14 34.43 30.55 35.08
N GLY A 15 33.88 29.68 34.22
CA GLY A 15 33.02 30.10 33.09
C GLY A 15 31.70 29.34 32.89
N LEU A 16 31.17 28.62 33.89
CA LEU A 16 29.95 27.81 33.71
C LEU A 16 28.77 28.21 34.61
N SER A 17 28.83 29.35 35.31
CA SER A 17 27.74 29.82 36.18
C SER A 17 26.72 30.74 35.51
N ASP A 18 26.87 31.09 34.22
CA ASP A 18 25.97 32.03 33.52
C ASP A 18 25.21 31.38 32.34
N VAL A 19 24.65 30.19 32.55
CA VAL A 19 23.58 29.67 31.67
C VAL A 19 22.27 29.70 32.43
N SER A 20 21.73 30.90 32.57
CA SER A 20 20.36 31.15 32.98
C SER A 20 19.44 30.68 31.86
N ILE A 21 18.70 29.59 32.07
CA ILE A 21 17.57 29.23 31.21
C ILE A 21 16.49 30.30 31.46
N SER A 22 16.25 31.16 30.47
CA SER A 22 15.08 32.03 30.47
C SER A 22 13.82 31.16 30.28
N GLU A 23 13.21 30.78 31.41
CA GLU A 23 11.80 30.43 31.46
C GLU A 23 11.00 31.70 31.16
N ASP A 24 10.59 31.83 29.89
CA ASP A 24 9.38 32.50 29.40
C ASP A 24 9.56 32.77 27.90
N ILE A 25 9.34 31.74 27.08
CA ILE A 25 9.11 31.93 25.64
C ILE A 25 7.59 32.08 25.51
N PRO A 26 7.04 33.29 25.25
CA PRO A 26 5.63 33.44 25.01
C PRO A 26 5.29 32.76 23.69
N VAL A 27 4.54 31.65 23.76
CA VAL A 27 4.04 30.93 22.59
C VAL A 27 2.74 31.59 22.14
N GLU A 28 2.82 32.85 21.73
CA GLU A 28 1.75 33.53 21.01
C GLU A 28 2.16 33.57 19.53
N GLY A 29 1.62 32.66 18.73
CA GLY A 29 1.76 32.70 17.28
C GLY A 29 0.85 33.78 16.72
N ASP A 30 1.40 34.97 16.45
CA ASP A 30 0.69 36.00 15.69
C ASP A 30 0.63 35.58 14.21
N ILE A 31 -0.52 35.05 13.78
CA ILE A 31 -0.83 34.88 12.36
C ILE A 31 -1.47 36.17 11.87
N SER A 32 -0.64 37.15 11.52
CA SER A 32 -1.08 38.34 10.81
C SER A 32 -1.16 38.04 9.31
N VAL A 33 -2.36 37.63 8.85
CA VAL A 33 -2.68 37.61 7.42
C VAL A 33 -2.84 39.06 6.96
N PRO A 34 -2.18 39.54 5.89
CA PRO A 34 -2.37 40.89 5.42
C PRO A 34 -3.80 41.04 4.88
N VAL A 35 -4.66 41.66 5.68
CA VAL A 35 -6.02 42.02 5.28
C VAL A 35 -5.90 43.16 4.26
N GLY A 36 -5.90 42.80 2.98
CA GLY A 36 -6.16 43.75 1.90
C GLY A 36 -7.59 44.30 2.00
N PRO A 37 -7.89 45.51 1.49
CA PRO A 37 -9.19 46.18 1.68
C PRO A 37 -10.39 45.54 0.98
N SER A 38 -10.27 44.31 0.47
CA SER A 38 -11.27 43.66 -0.37
C SER A 38 -12.33 42.88 0.42
N ALA A 39 -12.34 42.96 1.75
CA ALA A 39 -13.31 42.29 2.63
C ALA A 39 -14.71 42.94 2.63
N ARG A 40 -15.22 43.36 1.46
CA ARG A 40 -16.61 43.81 1.27
C ARG A 40 -17.16 43.37 -0.09
N ARG A 41 -17.33 42.07 -0.26
CA ARG A 41 -18.44 41.53 -1.06
C ARG A 41 -18.73 40.13 -0.57
N GLY A 42 -19.92 39.95 0.00
CA GLY A 42 -20.31 38.69 0.62
C GLY A 42 -20.36 37.56 -0.40
N GLY A 43 -19.85 36.40 0.02
CA GLY A 43 -20.67 35.20 -0.01
C GLY A 43 -20.23 34.06 -0.89
N ASP A 44 -19.00 34.01 -1.43
CA ASP A 44 -18.58 32.90 -2.28
C ASP A 44 -17.18 32.37 -1.89
N ASP A 45 -17.09 31.04 -1.78
CA ASP A 45 -15.89 30.21 -1.91
C ASP A 45 -14.93 30.03 -0.72
N GLU A 46 -15.47 29.52 0.40
CA GLU A 46 -14.68 28.64 1.29
C GLU A 46 -15.24 27.21 1.19
N PHE A 47 -15.04 26.56 0.04
CA PHE A 47 -15.25 25.11 -0.11
C PHE A 47 -14.20 24.37 0.73
N SER A 48 -14.50 24.27 2.02
CA SER A 48 -13.82 23.41 2.97
C SER A 48 -14.11 21.95 2.61
N THR A 49 -13.09 21.10 2.59
CA THR A 49 -13.16 19.63 2.40
C THR A 49 -14.10 18.88 3.37
N LEU A 50 -14.75 19.59 4.28
CA LEU A 50 -15.69 19.05 5.26
C LEU A 50 -17.16 19.10 4.81
N ASP A 51 -17.49 19.87 3.75
CA ASP A 51 -18.84 19.93 3.17
C ASP A 51 -18.97 19.17 1.83
N GLU A 52 -17.91 18.51 1.39
CA GLU A 52 -17.97 17.60 0.24
C GLU A 52 -18.85 16.40 0.62
N PRO A 53 -19.96 16.11 -0.10
CA PRO A 53 -20.82 14.98 0.24
C PRO A 53 -19.98 13.69 0.22
N VAL A 54 -20.17 12.82 1.21
CA VAL A 54 -19.41 11.54 1.36
C VAL A 54 -19.30 10.75 0.06
N LYS A 55 -20.31 10.87 -0.81
CA LYS A 55 -20.34 10.28 -2.15
C LYS A 55 -19.23 10.81 -3.07
N GLU A 56 -18.94 12.10 -3.06
CA GLU A 56 -17.90 12.72 -3.88
C GLU A 56 -16.50 12.31 -3.41
N THR A 57 -16.26 12.24 -2.09
CA THR A 57 -15.02 11.70 -1.53
C THR A 57 -14.82 10.22 -1.91
N VAL A 58 -15.84 9.39 -1.70
CA VAL A 58 -15.79 7.95 -2.06
C VAL A 58 -15.64 7.75 -3.56
N LEU A 59 -16.30 8.55 -4.40
CA LEU A 59 -16.19 8.48 -5.85
C LEU A 59 -14.80 8.89 -6.34
N ARG A 60 -14.18 9.89 -5.71
CA ARG A 60 -12.81 10.32 -6.00
C ARG A 60 -11.80 9.21 -5.69
N ASP A 61 -11.92 8.59 -4.52
CA ASP A 61 -11.03 7.50 -4.11
C ASP A 61 -11.24 6.24 -4.97
N LEU A 62 -12.50 5.86 -5.26
CA LEU A 62 -12.80 4.75 -6.19
C LEU A 62 -12.27 5.02 -7.61
N ARG A 63 -12.34 6.25 -8.10
CA ARG A 63 -11.79 6.63 -9.42
C ARG A 63 -10.25 6.52 -9.43
N ALA A 64 -9.58 6.92 -8.35
CA ALA A 64 -8.14 6.77 -8.20
C ALA A 64 -7.72 5.30 -8.18
N VAL A 65 -8.43 4.47 -7.42
CA VAL A 65 -8.29 3.01 -7.37
C VAL A 65 -8.52 2.38 -8.76
N GLY A 66 -9.60 2.76 -9.45
CA GLY A 66 -9.94 2.25 -10.77
C GLY A 66 -8.89 2.51 -11.83
N LYS A 67 -8.28 3.71 -11.84
CA LYS A 67 -7.17 4.05 -12.75
C LYS A 67 -5.95 3.14 -12.50
N LYS A 68 -5.69 2.76 -11.25
CA LYS A 68 -4.59 1.86 -10.89
C LYS A 68 -4.89 0.41 -11.28
N PHE A 69 -6.13 -0.05 -11.15
CA PHE A 69 -6.55 -1.38 -11.63
C PHE A 69 -6.32 -1.57 -13.13
N VAL A 70 -6.68 -0.57 -13.95
CA VAL A 70 -6.43 -0.61 -15.41
C VAL A 70 -4.94 -0.74 -15.72
N HIS A 71 -4.07 -0.13 -14.90
CA HIS A 71 -2.63 -0.19 -15.09
C HIS A 71 -2.00 -1.53 -14.70
N VAL A 72 -2.57 -2.22 -13.72
CA VAL A 72 -2.17 -3.59 -13.38
C VAL A 72 -2.61 -4.57 -14.46
N LEU A 73 -3.78 -4.34 -15.06
CA LEU A 73 -4.27 -5.14 -16.19
C LEU A 73 -3.49 -4.83 -17.48
N TYR A 74 -2.99 -3.60 -17.64
CA TYR A 74 -2.19 -3.15 -18.78
C TYR A 74 -0.95 -2.37 -18.31
N PRO A 75 0.21 -3.02 -18.08
CA PRO A 75 1.40 -2.40 -17.53
C PRO A 75 2.00 -1.41 -18.54
N LYS A 76 1.62 -0.14 -18.43
CA LYS A 76 2.09 0.94 -19.30
C LYS A 76 3.09 1.81 -18.55
N ARG A 77 4.34 1.36 -18.37
CA ARG A 77 5.45 2.02 -17.64
C ARG A 77 5.19 3.48 -17.22
N SER A 78 4.46 3.69 -16.12
CA SER A 78 4.25 5.04 -15.58
C SER A 78 4.64 5.07 -14.11
N SER A 79 5.71 5.81 -13.84
CA SER A 79 6.22 6.12 -12.50
C SER A 79 5.27 7.02 -11.69
N ALA A 80 4.17 7.49 -12.27
CA ALA A 80 3.14 8.26 -11.59
C ALA A 80 2.32 7.44 -10.57
N LEU A 81 2.23 6.12 -10.76
CA LEU A 81 1.51 5.21 -9.85
C LEU A 81 2.17 5.13 -8.46
N LEU A 82 3.46 5.45 -8.40
CA LEU A 82 4.30 5.32 -7.22
C LEU A 82 4.13 6.48 -6.23
N ARG A 83 3.56 7.62 -6.63
CA ARG A 83 3.58 8.82 -5.78
C ARG A 83 2.36 8.98 -4.87
N ASP A 84 1.23 8.39 -5.24
CA ASP A 84 -0.04 8.52 -4.52
C ASP A 84 -0.38 7.23 -3.76
N TRP A 85 -0.29 7.30 -2.44
CA TRP A 85 -0.47 6.19 -1.52
C TRP A 85 -1.95 5.97 -1.30
N ASP A 86 -2.42 4.76 -1.57
CA ASP A 86 -3.85 4.45 -1.52
C ASP A 86 -4.03 3.01 -1.03
N LEU A 87 -4.21 2.89 0.29
CA LEU A 87 -4.43 1.61 0.96
C LEU A 87 -5.85 1.06 0.71
N TRP A 88 -6.77 1.86 0.17
CA TRP A 88 -8.15 1.44 -0.08
C TRP A 88 -8.24 0.41 -1.21
N GLY A 89 -7.40 0.54 -2.26
CA GLY A 89 -7.37 -0.41 -3.36
C GLY A 89 -6.99 -1.85 -2.94
N PRO A 90 -5.82 -2.05 -2.33
CA PRO A 90 -5.43 -3.34 -1.74
C PRO A 90 -6.45 -3.90 -0.75
N LEU A 91 -7.02 -3.03 0.10
CA LEU A 91 -8.06 -3.42 1.05
C LEU A 91 -9.30 -3.94 0.33
N LEU A 92 -9.81 -3.21 -0.67
CA LEU A 92 -10.98 -3.60 -1.47
C LEU A 92 -10.74 -4.93 -2.18
N LEU A 93 -9.55 -5.13 -2.78
CA LEU A 93 -9.19 -6.41 -3.41
C LEU A 93 -9.16 -7.56 -2.42
N CYS A 94 -8.59 -7.33 -1.23
CA CYS A 94 -8.52 -8.32 -0.16
C CYS A 94 -9.92 -8.73 0.30
N VAL A 95 -10.79 -7.76 0.58
CA VAL A 95 -12.19 -8.00 0.97
C VAL A 95 -12.94 -8.73 -0.15
N THR A 96 -12.78 -8.29 -1.39
CA THR A 96 -13.44 -8.94 -2.54
C THR A 96 -12.98 -10.39 -2.71
N LEU A 97 -11.68 -10.65 -2.60
CA LEU A 97 -11.13 -12.00 -2.68
C LEU A 97 -11.65 -12.88 -1.55
N ALA A 98 -11.68 -12.38 -0.31
CA ALA A 98 -12.21 -13.07 0.84
C ALA A 98 -13.72 -13.41 0.69
N LEU A 99 -14.52 -12.46 0.21
CA LEU A 99 -15.96 -12.69 -0.05
C LEU A 99 -16.19 -13.73 -1.16
N LEU A 100 -15.40 -13.66 -2.23
CA LEU A 100 -15.46 -14.64 -3.31
C LEU A 100 -15.01 -16.04 -2.87
N LEU A 101 -14.11 -16.14 -1.89
CA LEU A 101 -13.76 -17.42 -1.26
C LEU A 101 -14.88 -17.92 -0.34
N GLN A 102 -15.42 -17.05 0.51
CA GLN A 102 -16.40 -17.45 1.52
C GLN A 102 -17.73 -17.92 0.91
N GLY A 103 -18.19 -17.30 -0.17
CA GLY A 103 -19.50 -17.57 -0.75
C GLY A 103 -19.70 -18.98 -1.35
N GLY A 104 -18.78 -19.92 -1.19
CA GLY A 104 -18.97 -21.34 -1.55
C GLY A 104 -18.83 -22.33 -0.39
N ALA A 105 -18.65 -21.83 0.85
CA ALA A 105 -18.55 -22.65 2.06
C ALA A 105 -19.84 -22.61 2.90
N ALA A 106 -20.97 -22.19 2.31
CA ALA A 106 -22.21 -21.93 3.04
C ALA A 106 -22.99 -23.20 3.48
N ASP A 107 -22.56 -24.40 3.08
CA ASP A 107 -23.34 -25.64 3.26
C ASP A 107 -22.66 -26.75 4.07
N SER A 108 -21.67 -26.45 4.93
CA SER A 108 -21.22 -27.45 5.91
C SER A 108 -21.09 -26.89 7.33
N ASP A 109 -22.05 -27.32 8.15
CA ASP A 109 -21.99 -27.25 9.61
C ASP A 109 -20.59 -27.67 10.10
N TYR A 110 -19.94 -26.78 10.85
CA TYR A 110 -18.70 -26.98 11.62
C TYR A 110 -17.33 -26.98 10.92
N GLN A 111 -17.16 -26.48 9.69
CA GLN A 111 -15.82 -26.30 9.09
C GLN A 111 -15.57 -24.95 8.38
N GLY A 112 -16.44 -23.97 8.62
CA GLY A 112 -16.21 -22.58 8.22
C GLY A 112 -15.13 -21.92 9.07
N GLY A 113 -13.86 -22.19 8.79
CA GLY A 113 -12.75 -21.44 9.38
C GLY A 113 -12.86 -19.93 9.07
N PRO A 114 -12.08 -19.06 9.74
CA PRO A 114 -12.09 -17.62 9.50
C PRO A 114 -11.34 -17.29 8.19
N GLN A 115 -11.84 -17.75 7.04
CA GLN A 115 -11.24 -17.56 5.71
C GLN A 115 -11.00 -16.09 5.38
N PHE A 116 -11.89 -15.21 5.86
CA PHE A 116 -11.69 -13.77 5.78
C PHE A 116 -10.42 -13.31 6.50
N ALA A 117 -10.23 -13.74 7.76
CA ALA A 117 -9.04 -13.38 8.53
C ALA A 117 -7.78 -14.02 7.93
N GLU A 118 -7.89 -15.24 7.40
CA GLU A 118 -6.78 -15.93 6.72
C GLU A 118 -6.28 -15.13 5.50
N VAL A 119 -7.16 -14.79 4.56
CA VAL A 119 -6.81 -13.98 3.37
C VAL A 119 -6.25 -12.63 3.82
N PHE A 120 -6.91 -11.99 4.78
CA PHE A 120 -6.47 -10.69 5.30
C PHE A 120 -5.07 -10.74 5.89
N VAL A 121 -4.79 -11.71 6.76
CA VAL A 121 -3.47 -11.89 7.38
C VAL A 121 -2.42 -12.20 6.32
N ILE A 122 -2.68 -13.13 5.41
CA ILE A 122 -1.72 -13.49 4.35
C ILE A 122 -1.39 -12.27 3.48
N VAL A 123 -2.40 -11.52 3.03
CA VAL A 123 -2.19 -10.37 2.14
C VAL A 123 -1.46 -9.24 2.86
N TRP A 124 -1.93 -8.81 4.04
CA TRP A 124 -1.34 -7.69 4.77
C TRP A 124 0.02 -8.04 5.37
N PHE A 125 0.10 -9.12 6.14
CA PHE A 125 1.33 -9.51 6.80
C PHE A 125 2.38 -9.97 5.79
N GLY A 126 1.98 -10.74 4.77
CA GLY A 126 2.86 -11.12 3.67
C GLY A 126 3.41 -9.90 2.93
N SER A 127 2.56 -8.92 2.59
CA SER A 127 3.01 -7.68 1.95
C SER A 127 3.99 -6.91 2.84
N ILE A 128 3.73 -6.81 4.15
CA ILE A 128 4.63 -6.16 5.11
C ILE A 128 6.00 -6.82 5.11
N ILE A 129 6.08 -8.16 5.20
CA ILE A 129 7.35 -8.88 5.20
C ILE A 129 8.13 -8.61 3.91
N ILE A 130 7.48 -8.70 2.74
CA ILE A 130 8.13 -8.49 1.44
C ILE A 130 8.61 -7.05 1.30
N THR A 131 7.80 -6.09 1.73
CA THR A 131 8.16 -4.67 1.70
C THR A 131 9.31 -4.37 2.64
N LEU A 132 9.32 -4.91 3.87
CA LEU A 132 10.45 -4.76 4.79
C LEU A 132 11.72 -5.36 4.19
N ASN A 133 11.64 -6.55 3.61
CA ASN A 133 12.77 -7.17 2.92
C ASN A 133 13.28 -6.27 1.78
N SER A 134 12.38 -5.77 0.94
CA SER A 134 12.71 -4.85 -0.17
C SER A 134 13.36 -3.55 0.31
N LYS A 135 12.97 -3.07 1.49
CA LYS A 135 13.55 -1.87 2.11
C LYS A 135 14.94 -2.12 2.71
N LEU A 136 15.10 -3.23 3.44
CA LEU A 136 16.38 -3.63 4.01
C LEU A 136 17.45 -3.91 2.94
N LEU A 137 17.01 -4.31 1.74
CA LEU A 137 17.90 -4.53 0.60
C LEU A 137 18.39 -3.23 -0.08
N GLY A 138 17.88 -2.07 0.34
CA GLY A 138 18.23 -0.76 -0.22
C GLY A 138 17.24 -0.25 -1.28
N GLY A 139 15.99 -0.74 -1.27
CA GLY A 139 14.95 -0.28 -2.19
C GLY A 139 14.60 1.20 -2.04
N THR A 140 14.58 1.91 -3.16
CA THR A 140 14.34 3.37 -3.19
C THR A 140 12.87 3.77 -3.02
N ILE A 141 11.93 2.88 -3.39
CA ILE A 141 10.48 3.05 -3.19
C ILE A 141 10.13 3.04 -1.72
N SER A 142 9.30 3.97 -1.22
CA SER A 142 8.87 4.01 0.19
C SER A 142 7.99 2.79 0.58
N PHE A 143 7.83 2.54 1.89
CA PHE A 143 7.20 1.35 2.48
C PHE A 143 5.78 1.01 1.95
N PHE A 144 4.73 1.72 2.38
CA PHE A 144 3.35 1.46 1.93
C PHE A 144 3.07 1.57 0.41
N GLN A 145 3.94 2.15 -0.41
CA GLN A 145 3.78 2.16 -1.87
C GLN A 145 4.15 0.79 -2.42
N SER A 146 5.21 0.17 -1.87
CA SER A 146 5.47 -1.24 -2.13
C SER A 146 4.31 -2.11 -1.62
N LEU A 147 3.73 -1.84 -0.44
CA LEU A 147 2.53 -2.54 0.02
C LEU A 147 1.36 -2.38 -0.96
N CYS A 148 1.11 -1.16 -1.41
CA CYS A 148 0.05 -0.86 -2.35
C CYS A 148 0.27 -1.61 -3.66
N VAL A 149 1.47 -1.55 -4.25
CA VAL A 149 1.81 -2.26 -5.50
C VAL A 149 1.59 -3.76 -5.34
N LEU A 150 2.09 -4.36 -4.25
CA LEU A 150 1.92 -5.78 -3.97
C LEU A 150 0.43 -6.16 -3.90
N GLY A 151 -0.37 -5.35 -3.22
CA GLY A 151 -1.81 -5.52 -3.10
C GLY A 151 -2.58 -5.33 -4.41
N TYR A 152 -2.28 -4.27 -5.18
CA TYR A 152 -2.93 -4.02 -6.47
C TYR A 152 -2.67 -5.14 -7.48
N CYS A 153 -1.47 -5.71 -7.45
CA CYS A 153 -1.10 -6.86 -8.27
C CYS A 153 -1.88 -8.15 -7.90
N ILE A 154 -2.70 -8.18 -6.85
CA ILE A 154 -3.64 -9.28 -6.56
C ILE A 154 -4.87 -9.23 -7.47
N LEU A 155 -5.18 -8.10 -8.12
CA LEU A 155 -6.36 -7.95 -8.99
C LEU A 155 -6.53 -9.10 -10.01
N PRO A 156 -5.51 -9.54 -10.77
CA PRO A 156 -5.65 -10.65 -11.72
C PRO A 156 -6.08 -11.95 -11.03
N LEU A 157 -5.57 -12.23 -9.82
CA LEU A 157 -5.96 -13.39 -9.02
C LEU A 157 -7.40 -13.28 -8.50
N THR A 158 -7.82 -12.09 -8.05
CA THR A 158 -9.21 -11.83 -7.67
C THR A 158 -10.16 -12.02 -8.85
N ALA A 159 -9.79 -11.54 -10.04
CA ALA A 159 -10.56 -11.74 -11.27
C ALA A 159 -10.60 -13.23 -11.67
N ALA A 160 -9.48 -13.94 -11.57
CA ALA A 160 -9.42 -15.39 -11.81
C ALA A 160 -10.35 -16.14 -10.86
N MET A 161 -10.42 -15.76 -9.59
CA MET A 161 -11.36 -16.35 -8.63
C MET A 161 -12.82 -16.10 -9.03
N ALA A 162 -13.17 -14.88 -9.45
CA ALA A 162 -14.52 -14.57 -9.95
C ALA A 162 -14.88 -15.42 -11.19
N VAL A 163 -13.95 -15.57 -12.14
CA VAL A 163 -14.12 -16.45 -13.31
C VAL A 163 -14.28 -17.91 -12.88
N CYS A 164 -13.46 -18.40 -11.94
CA CYS A 164 -13.58 -19.76 -11.41
C CYS A 164 -14.97 -20.02 -10.82
N ARG A 165 -15.55 -19.04 -10.10
CA ARG A 165 -16.92 -19.14 -9.56
C ARG A 165 -17.96 -19.25 -10.68
N ILE A 166 -17.87 -18.43 -11.73
CA ILE A 166 -18.79 -18.49 -12.87
C ILE A 166 -18.68 -19.84 -13.60
N VAL A 167 -17.46 -20.32 -13.83
CA VAL A 167 -17.20 -21.61 -14.48
C VAL A 167 -17.76 -22.78 -13.66
N LEU A 168 -17.69 -22.71 -12.33
CA LEU A 168 -18.25 -23.73 -11.45
C LEU A 168 -19.79 -23.78 -11.50
N VAL A 169 -20.47 -22.65 -11.67
CA VAL A 169 -21.93 -22.60 -11.84
C VAL A 169 -22.36 -23.25 -13.17
N ALA A 170 -21.53 -23.19 -14.20
CA ALA A 170 -21.83 -23.77 -15.51
C ALA A 170 -21.67 -25.31 -15.58
N GLY A 171 -21.04 -25.95 -14.56
CA GLY A 171 -20.92 -27.39 -14.45
C GLY A 171 -19.58 -27.88 -13.89
N SER A 172 -19.60 -28.99 -13.14
CA SER A 172 -18.42 -29.63 -12.56
C SER A 172 -17.90 -30.76 -13.46
N GLY A 173 -16.62 -30.70 -13.85
CA GLY A 173 -15.97 -31.73 -14.66
C GLY A 173 -14.47 -31.49 -14.83
N ALA A 174 -13.76 -32.43 -15.45
CA ALA A 174 -12.32 -32.32 -15.68
C ALA A 174 -11.95 -31.09 -16.54
N VAL A 175 -12.83 -30.71 -17.47
CA VAL A 175 -12.65 -29.51 -18.32
C VAL A 175 -12.76 -28.23 -17.49
N SER A 176 -13.73 -28.12 -16.57
CA SER A 176 -13.82 -26.93 -15.71
C SER A 176 -12.65 -26.83 -14.75
N PHE A 177 -12.13 -27.95 -14.24
CA PHE A 177 -10.87 -27.95 -13.49
C PHE A 177 -9.67 -27.48 -14.33
N ALA A 178 -9.51 -27.99 -15.55
CA ALA A 178 -8.42 -27.57 -16.44
C ALA A 178 -8.47 -26.07 -16.78
N VAL A 179 -9.67 -25.53 -17.05
CA VAL A 179 -9.87 -24.10 -17.29
C VAL A 179 -9.50 -23.27 -16.06
N ARG A 180 -9.94 -23.69 -14.86
CA ARG A 180 -9.57 -23.03 -13.60
C ARG A 180 -8.06 -23.02 -13.40
N LEU A 181 -7.40 -24.16 -13.61
CA LEU A 181 -5.94 -24.26 -13.52
C LEU A 181 -5.24 -23.31 -14.49
N ALA A 182 -5.67 -23.26 -15.75
CA ALA A 182 -5.10 -22.37 -16.75
C ALA A 182 -5.28 -20.89 -16.38
N VAL A 183 -6.48 -20.49 -15.94
CA VAL A 183 -6.79 -19.09 -15.58
C VAL A 183 -6.02 -18.66 -14.32
N VAL A 184 -5.93 -19.52 -13.30
CA VAL A 184 -5.19 -19.21 -12.07
C VAL A 184 -3.68 -19.15 -12.33
N THR A 185 -3.13 -20.07 -13.12
CA THR A 185 -1.69 -20.02 -13.46
C THR A 185 -1.32 -18.80 -14.31
N ALA A 186 -2.16 -18.44 -15.30
CA ALA A 186 -1.96 -17.23 -16.08
C ALA A 186 -2.04 -15.95 -15.23
N SER A 187 -3.04 -15.84 -14.36
CA SER A 187 -3.17 -14.69 -13.45
C SER A 187 -2.05 -14.62 -12.42
N PHE A 188 -1.63 -15.74 -11.83
CA PHE A 188 -0.46 -15.84 -10.97
C PHE A 188 0.81 -15.33 -11.67
N GLY A 189 1.05 -15.78 -12.91
CA GLY A 189 2.18 -15.34 -13.71
C GLY A 189 2.12 -13.83 -13.98
N TRP A 190 0.95 -13.30 -14.31
CA TRP A 190 0.76 -11.87 -14.55
C TRP A 190 0.96 -11.02 -13.31
N SER A 191 0.37 -11.42 -12.17
CA SER A 191 0.54 -10.76 -10.88
C SER A 191 2.01 -10.69 -10.45
N THR A 192 2.71 -11.81 -10.59
CA THR A 192 4.14 -11.89 -10.27
C THR A 192 4.98 -11.03 -11.22
N PHE A 193 4.73 -11.11 -12.53
CA PHE A 193 5.42 -10.28 -13.52
C PHE A 193 5.20 -8.78 -13.28
N ALA A 194 3.95 -8.35 -13.09
CA ALA A 194 3.62 -6.95 -12.85
C ALA A 194 4.31 -6.43 -11.57
N SER A 195 4.19 -7.17 -10.47
CA SER A 195 4.78 -6.79 -9.19
C SER A 195 6.31 -6.73 -9.24
N THR A 196 6.94 -7.76 -9.81
CA THR A 196 8.41 -7.81 -9.95
C THR A 196 8.94 -6.74 -10.90
N ALA A 197 8.22 -6.38 -11.96
CA ALA A 197 8.62 -5.27 -12.84
C ALA A 197 8.72 -3.95 -12.06
N PHE A 198 7.77 -3.64 -11.19
CA PHE A 198 7.81 -2.41 -10.38
C PHE A 198 8.85 -2.50 -9.26
N LEU A 199 8.91 -3.63 -8.55
CA LEU A 199 9.72 -3.76 -7.35
C LEU A 199 11.19 -4.00 -7.68
N ALA A 200 11.51 -4.80 -8.70
CA ALA A 200 12.88 -5.09 -9.10
C ALA A 200 13.58 -3.91 -9.78
N ASP A 201 12.84 -3.02 -10.46
CA ASP A 201 13.40 -1.79 -11.03
C ASP A 201 13.81 -0.77 -9.96
N SER A 202 13.32 -0.95 -8.74
CA SER A 202 13.63 -0.09 -7.59
C SER A 202 14.78 -0.62 -6.72
N GLN A 203 15.36 -1.75 -7.11
CA GLN A 203 16.45 -2.41 -6.41
C GLN A 203 17.77 -2.27 -7.19
N PRO A 204 18.92 -2.28 -6.50
CA PRO A 204 20.22 -2.37 -7.15
C PRO A 204 20.30 -3.61 -8.05
N ALA A 205 20.95 -3.50 -9.21
CA ALA A 205 20.97 -4.56 -10.23
C ALA A 205 21.46 -5.92 -9.71
N ASN A 206 22.36 -5.94 -8.73
CA ASN A 206 22.91 -7.15 -8.11
C ASN A 206 21.92 -7.85 -7.14
N ARG A 207 20.86 -7.16 -6.67
CA ARG A 207 19.97 -7.65 -5.59
C ARG A 207 18.55 -7.99 -6.05
N LYS A 208 18.25 -7.87 -7.34
CA LYS A 208 16.89 -8.07 -7.90
C LYS A 208 16.32 -9.45 -7.56
N ALA A 209 17.14 -10.51 -7.66
CA ALA A 209 16.69 -11.88 -7.41
C ALA A 209 16.21 -12.10 -5.97
N LEU A 210 16.83 -11.44 -4.98
CA LEU A 210 16.46 -11.59 -3.57
C LEU A 210 15.08 -11.01 -3.26
N VAL A 211 14.63 -10.00 -4.02
CA VAL A 211 13.28 -9.43 -3.89
C VAL A 211 12.25 -10.25 -4.69
N VAL A 212 12.64 -10.81 -5.84
CA VAL A 212 11.75 -11.61 -6.67
C VAL A 212 11.29 -12.89 -5.96
N TYR A 213 12.17 -13.56 -5.21
CA TYR A 213 11.85 -14.81 -4.52
C TYR A 213 10.65 -14.71 -3.55
N PRO A 214 10.64 -13.81 -2.54
CA PRO A 214 9.51 -13.69 -1.62
C PRO A 214 8.24 -13.17 -2.31
N VAL A 215 8.37 -12.36 -3.39
CA VAL A 215 7.22 -11.91 -4.20
C VAL A 215 6.57 -13.08 -4.93
N PHE A 216 7.36 -13.95 -5.55
CA PHE A 216 6.87 -15.17 -6.19
C PHE A 216 6.13 -16.06 -5.19
N LEU A 217 6.74 -16.32 -4.02
CA LEU A 217 6.14 -17.14 -2.97
C LEU A 217 4.80 -16.58 -2.50
N PHE A 218 4.73 -15.26 -2.31
CA PHE A 218 3.50 -14.57 -1.90
C PHE A 218 2.33 -14.80 -2.86
N TYR A 219 2.52 -14.54 -4.16
CA TYR A 219 1.46 -14.80 -5.14
C TYR A 219 1.21 -16.29 -5.34
N PHE A 220 2.20 -17.14 -5.11
CA PHE A 220 2.04 -18.59 -5.22
C PHE A 220 1.11 -19.09 -4.12
N VAL A 221 1.27 -18.64 -2.88
CA VAL A 221 0.37 -18.98 -1.76
C VAL A 221 -1.06 -18.51 -2.04
N ILE A 222 -1.24 -17.27 -2.52
CA ILE A 222 -2.58 -16.74 -2.86
C ILE A 222 -3.19 -17.51 -4.03
N GLY A 223 -2.43 -17.75 -5.10
CA GLY A 223 -2.88 -18.51 -6.26
C GLY A 223 -3.22 -19.95 -5.90
N TRP A 224 -2.42 -20.58 -5.04
CA TRP A 224 -2.70 -21.90 -4.50
C TRP A 224 -4.02 -21.93 -3.73
N MET A 225 -4.24 -20.96 -2.85
CA MET A 225 -5.49 -20.83 -2.09
C MET A 225 -6.72 -20.71 -3.02
N VAL A 226 -6.62 -19.91 -4.10
CA VAL A 226 -7.66 -19.77 -5.12
C VAL A 226 -7.90 -21.08 -5.89
N LEU A 227 -6.84 -21.85 -6.15
CA LEU A 227 -6.90 -23.13 -6.84
C LEU A 227 -7.54 -24.23 -5.99
N THR A 228 -7.12 -24.35 -4.73
CA THR A 228 -7.59 -25.38 -3.80
C THR A 228 -8.99 -25.11 -3.29
N PHE A 229 -9.53 -23.92 -3.52
CA PHE A 229 -10.94 -23.64 -3.27
C PHE A 229 -11.82 -24.66 -4.00
N SER A 230 -12.46 -25.54 -3.25
CA SER A 230 -13.49 -26.42 -3.74
C SER A 230 -14.79 -25.97 -3.09
N PRO A 231 -15.82 -25.55 -3.84
CA PRO A 231 -17.16 -25.54 -3.26
C PRO A 231 -17.45 -26.98 -2.84
N SER A 232 -17.88 -27.18 -1.60
CA SER A 232 -18.47 -28.45 -1.19
C SER A 232 -19.67 -28.69 -2.09
N GLN A 233 -19.57 -29.70 -2.95
CA GLN A 233 -20.71 -30.26 -3.68
C GLN A 233 -21.64 -30.95 -2.70
#